data_AF-A9GP51-F1
#
_entry.id   AF-A9GP51-F1
#
_cell.length_a   1.000
_cell.length_b   1.000
_cell.length_c   1.000
_cell.angle_alpha   90.00
_cell.angle_beta   90.00
_cell.angle_gamma   90.00
#
_symmetry.space_group_name_H-M   'P 1'
#
loop_
_entity.id
_entity.type
_entity.pdbx_description
1 polymer ?
#
loop_
_entity_poly.entity_id
_entity_poly.type
_entity_poly.pdbx_seq_one_letter_code
_entity_poly.pdbx_strand_id
1 'polypeptide(L)'
;MIRPFVLASLGVALLLLGCDEPPKPVAGAASAAPSAAKPADAPPAASPAATASAPPKKQEVVCTKSDPVTFSHPALEARVRQQLQKPEGPIKRAELKNIKTMNLSDAQGLDELDPCLFPELTGVKGLYLPPGKIDDLRPIKGLLRLESLRVSATLVKDLSPLSGLVKLDRLDIGRTPVADLSPLAGLTSLTELQLDETEVTDVSPLAGLKKLEMLQMKRTRVSDVSPLRELKSLKNVYLEGSRVEDASPLRSIPGIKIHEG
;
A
#
# COMPACT_ATOMS: atom_id res chain seq x y z
N MET A 1 -56.35 5.00 49.51
CA MET A 1 -55.28 4.11 49.01
C MET A 1 -54.89 4.65 47.64
N ILE A 2 -53.69 5.10 47.26
CA ILE A 2 -52.31 4.98 47.76
C ILE A 2 -51.51 6.23 47.29
N ARG A 3 -50.41 6.51 48.01
CA ARG A 3 -49.43 7.62 48.04
C ARG A 3 -48.69 8.01 46.72
N PRO A 4 -48.05 9.20 46.68
CA PRO A 4 -46.86 9.48 45.85
C PRO A 4 -45.53 9.35 46.64
N PHE A 5 -44.43 9.04 45.95
CA PHE A 5 -43.01 9.02 46.39
C PHE A 5 -42.21 9.67 45.24
N VAL A 6 -41.62 10.87 45.33
CA VAL A 6 -40.39 11.35 46.02
C VAL A 6 -39.09 11.15 45.21
N LEU A 7 -38.57 12.30 44.74
CA LEU A 7 -37.18 12.83 44.63
C LEU A 7 -36.02 12.01 44.00
N ALA A 8 -35.23 12.68 43.13
CA ALA A 8 -33.90 13.20 43.51
C ALA A 8 -33.23 14.03 42.38
N SER A 9 -32.77 15.22 42.77
CA SER A 9 -31.90 16.13 42.01
C SER A 9 -30.44 15.83 42.33
N LEU A 10 -29.52 16.00 41.37
CA LEU A 10 -28.09 16.20 41.67
C LEU A 10 -27.49 17.21 40.68
N GLY A 11 -27.13 18.38 41.19
CA GLY A 11 -26.31 19.39 40.54
C GLY A 11 -25.19 19.78 41.51
N VAL A 12 -23.95 19.70 41.05
CA VAL A 12 -22.68 19.93 41.76
C VAL A 12 -21.71 20.39 40.65
N ALA A 13 -20.81 21.37 40.75
CA ALA A 13 -20.50 22.46 41.67
C ALA A 13 -19.64 23.47 40.88
N LEU A 14 -19.57 24.72 41.35
CA LEU A 14 -18.78 25.83 40.81
C LEU A 14 -17.70 26.24 41.84
N LEU A 15 -16.61 26.85 41.33
CA LEU A 15 -15.44 27.49 41.99
C LEU A 15 -14.24 26.55 42.20
N LEU A 16 -13.04 26.88 41.71
CA LEU A 16 -12.13 27.88 42.30
C LEU A 16 -11.20 28.60 41.28
N LEU A 17 -10.78 29.79 41.72
CA LEU A 17 -9.75 30.70 41.20
C LEU A 17 -8.31 30.20 41.46
N GLY A 18 -7.37 30.57 40.57
CA GLY A 18 -6.17 31.35 40.93
C GLY A 18 -4.85 30.64 41.30
N CYS A 19 -3.78 31.08 40.59
CA CYS A 19 -2.34 31.16 40.93
C CYS A 19 -1.50 29.87 40.98
N ASP A 20 -0.47 29.71 40.13
CA ASP A 20 0.92 30.18 40.35
C ASP A 20 1.88 29.66 39.25
N GLU A 21 3.09 30.23 39.18
CA GLU A 21 4.01 30.40 38.04
C GLU A 21 5.10 29.27 37.94
N PRO A 22 5.87 29.10 36.83
CA PRO A 22 6.72 27.92 36.59
C PRO A 22 8.20 28.13 37.00
N PRO A 23 9.03 27.07 37.07
CA PRO A 23 10.48 27.24 37.12
C PRO A 23 11.20 26.79 35.82
N LYS A 24 12.11 27.66 35.33
CA LYS A 24 13.31 27.35 34.52
C LYS A 24 14.50 28.01 35.26
N PRO A 25 15.75 27.88 34.78
CA PRO A 25 16.61 26.70 34.58
C PRO A 25 17.83 26.79 35.53
N VAL A 26 18.70 25.77 35.59
CA VAL A 26 20.02 25.91 36.23
C VAL A 26 21.12 25.46 35.26
N ALA A 27 22.03 26.39 34.96
CA ALA A 27 23.30 26.16 34.29
C ALA A 27 24.44 26.38 35.31
N GLY A 28 25.51 25.60 35.20
CA GLY A 28 26.77 25.79 35.93
C GLY A 28 27.92 25.11 35.20
N ALA A 29 28.78 25.91 34.56
CA ALA A 29 30.10 25.58 34.02
C ALA A 29 31.12 25.30 35.16
N ALA A 30 32.35 24.79 35.02
CA ALA A 30 33.38 24.90 33.99
C ALA A 30 34.48 23.83 34.22
N SER A 31 35.09 23.26 33.16
CA SER A 31 36.47 23.48 32.67
C SER A 31 37.63 22.86 33.48
N ALA A 32 38.34 21.89 32.88
CA ALA A 32 39.81 21.87 32.75
C ALA A 32 40.29 20.72 31.83
N ALA A 33 40.94 21.07 30.73
CA ALA A 33 41.97 20.29 30.00
C ALA A 33 43.35 20.88 30.40
N PRO A 34 44.55 20.33 30.04
CA PRO A 34 44.87 19.44 28.90
C PRO A 34 45.93 18.33 29.17
N SER A 35 46.16 17.44 28.19
CA SER A 35 47.47 17.21 27.53
C SER A 35 47.63 15.83 26.86
N ALA A 36 48.31 15.85 25.70
CA ALA A 36 49.13 14.81 25.03
C ALA A 36 48.49 13.67 24.17
N ALA A 37 48.44 13.96 22.86
CA ALA A 37 48.92 13.20 21.68
C ALA A 37 48.86 11.65 21.54
N LYS A 38 48.11 11.22 20.49
CA LYS A 38 48.24 10.14 19.44
C LYS A 38 49.19 8.91 19.63
N PRO A 39 48.89 7.72 19.04
CA PRO A 39 48.58 7.48 17.61
C PRO A 39 47.25 6.71 17.35
N ALA A 40 46.44 7.09 16.36
CA ALA A 40 46.32 6.44 15.06
C ALA A 40 46.08 4.92 15.11
N ASP A 41 44.81 4.52 15.22
CA ASP A 41 44.34 3.19 14.82
C ASP A 41 43.03 3.31 14.03
N ALA A 42 42.90 2.43 13.04
CA ALA A 42 41.92 2.45 11.95
C ALA A 42 40.45 2.36 12.41
N PRO A 43 39.48 2.88 11.63
CA PRO A 43 38.06 2.74 11.94
C PRO A 43 37.65 1.25 11.90
N PRO A 44 36.79 0.79 12.84
CA PRO A 44 36.30 -0.58 12.81
C PRO A 44 35.48 -0.81 11.54
N ALA A 45 35.78 -1.93 10.91
CA ALA A 45 35.19 -2.42 9.68
C ALA A 45 33.66 -2.40 9.72
N ALA A 46 33.11 -2.13 8.53
CA ALA A 46 31.70 -2.24 8.21
C ALA A 46 31.06 -3.51 8.83
N SER A 47 30.02 -3.30 9.62
CA SER A 47 29.12 -4.37 10.03
C SER A 47 28.44 -4.91 8.77
N PRO A 48 28.46 -6.23 8.51
CA PRO A 48 27.93 -6.78 7.28
C PRO A 48 26.43 -6.52 7.19
N ALA A 49 26.01 -6.08 6.00
CA ALA A 49 24.62 -5.95 5.60
C ALA A 49 23.82 -7.16 6.09
N ALA A 50 22.82 -6.88 6.94
CA ALA A 50 21.82 -7.85 7.30
C ALA A 50 21.15 -8.33 6.00
N THR A 51 21.49 -9.55 5.59
CA THR A 51 20.81 -10.27 4.53
C THR A 51 19.32 -10.29 4.86
N ALA A 52 18.54 -9.55 4.08
CA ALA A 52 17.09 -9.65 4.08
C ALA A 52 16.72 -11.11 3.80
N SER A 53 16.32 -11.82 4.85
CA SER A 53 15.79 -13.17 4.73
C SER A 53 14.55 -13.09 3.86
N ALA A 54 14.60 -13.75 2.70
CA ALA A 54 13.45 -13.87 1.82
C ALA A 54 12.24 -14.40 2.61
N PRO A 55 11.02 -13.88 2.38
CA PRO A 55 9.82 -14.40 3.03
C PRO A 55 9.70 -15.92 2.81
N PRO A 56 9.25 -16.68 3.82
CA PRO A 56 9.08 -18.12 3.69
C PRO A 56 8.11 -18.41 2.53
N LYS A 57 8.56 -19.22 1.56
CA LYS A 57 7.74 -19.61 0.40
C LYS A 57 6.49 -20.34 0.91
N LYS A 58 5.27 -19.76 0.82
CA LYS A 58 4.06 -20.59 1.05
C LYS A 58 4.10 -21.74 0.05
N GLN A 59 3.87 -22.96 0.54
CA GLN A 59 4.02 -24.23 -0.18
C GLN A 59 3.29 -24.24 -1.53
N GLU A 60 3.83 -24.96 -2.51
CA GLU A 60 3.18 -25.18 -3.80
C GLU A 60 1.90 -26.00 -3.60
N VAL A 61 0.75 -25.39 -3.91
CA VAL A 61 -0.56 -26.03 -3.83
C VAL A 61 -0.79 -26.85 -5.09
N VAL A 62 -1.14 -28.13 -4.94
CA VAL A 62 -1.54 -29.00 -6.06
C VAL A 62 -2.97 -28.69 -6.45
N CYS A 63 -3.16 -28.13 -7.64
CA CYS A 63 -4.47 -27.74 -8.14
C CYS A 63 -5.18 -28.88 -8.86
N THR A 64 -6.33 -29.32 -8.35
CA THR A 64 -7.23 -30.22 -9.07
C THR A 64 -8.16 -29.39 -9.96
N LYS A 65 -8.13 -29.65 -11.27
CA LYS A 65 -8.96 -28.93 -12.24
C LYS A 65 -10.37 -29.54 -12.35
N SER A 66 -11.15 -29.45 -11.26
CA SER A 66 -12.56 -29.85 -11.27
C SER A 66 -13.37 -29.07 -12.31
N ASP A 67 -14.29 -29.76 -12.98
CA ASP A 67 -15.31 -29.20 -13.87
C ASP A 67 -16.65 -29.89 -13.55
N PRO A 68 -17.60 -29.22 -12.88
CA PRO A 68 -17.69 -27.77 -12.65
C PRO A 68 -16.71 -27.20 -11.63
N VAL A 69 -16.48 -25.88 -11.72
CA VAL A 69 -15.65 -25.11 -10.80
C VAL A 69 -16.26 -25.15 -9.39
N THR A 70 -15.42 -25.47 -8.40
CA THR A 70 -15.74 -25.34 -6.99
C THR A 70 -15.10 -24.07 -6.43
N PHE A 71 -15.86 -23.28 -5.67
CA PHE A 71 -15.37 -22.04 -5.08
C PHE A 71 -15.04 -22.24 -3.61
N SER A 72 -13.85 -21.80 -3.21
CA SER A 72 -13.39 -21.79 -1.82
C SER A 72 -14.08 -20.73 -0.97
N HIS A 73 -14.63 -19.68 -1.59
CA HIS A 73 -15.25 -18.55 -0.89
C HIS A 73 -16.60 -18.15 -1.53
N PRO A 74 -17.69 -17.99 -0.74
CA PRO A 74 -19.02 -17.68 -1.28
C PRO A 74 -19.09 -16.33 -1.99
N ALA A 75 -18.39 -15.30 -1.49
CA ALA A 75 -18.34 -14.00 -2.16
C ALA A 75 -17.65 -14.06 -3.54
N LEU A 76 -16.67 -14.97 -3.69
CA LEU A 76 -15.97 -15.19 -4.96
C LEU A 76 -16.92 -15.86 -5.96
N GLU A 77 -17.64 -16.90 -5.54
CA GLU A 77 -18.68 -17.53 -6.35
C GLU A 77 -19.75 -16.51 -6.78
N ALA A 78 -20.28 -15.74 -5.83
CA ALA A 78 -21.31 -14.74 -6.11
C ALA A 78 -20.84 -13.72 -7.16
N ARG A 79 -19.59 -13.24 -7.05
CA ARG A 79 -19.04 -12.30 -8.02
C ARG A 79 -18.83 -12.93 -9.39
N VAL A 80 -18.34 -14.17 -9.45
CA VAL A 80 -18.19 -14.92 -10.71
C VAL A 80 -19.54 -15.13 -11.38
N ARG A 81 -20.57 -15.56 -10.63
CA ARG A 81 -21.94 -15.72 -11.14
C ARG A 81 -22.52 -14.43 -11.69
N GLN A 82 -22.31 -13.31 -10.99
CA GLN A 82 -22.74 -11.99 -11.45
C GLN A 82 -22.10 -11.62 -12.78
N GLN A 83 -20.78 -11.82 -12.92
CA GLN A 83 -20.04 -11.49 -14.15
C GLN A 83 -20.41 -12.40 -15.33
N LEU A 84 -20.79 -13.64 -15.05
CA LEU A 84 -21.26 -14.59 -16.06
C LEU A 84 -22.76 -14.51 -16.34
N GLN A 85 -23.50 -13.64 -15.63
CA GLN A 85 -24.97 -13.55 -15.70
C GLN A 85 -25.65 -14.91 -15.46
N LYS A 86 -25.10 -15.69 -14.51
CA LYS A 86 -25.48 -17.10 -14.27
C LYS A 86 -25.73 -17.34 -12.78
N PRO A 87 -26.93 -16.98 -12.26
CA PRO A 87 -27.21 -17.02 -10.82
C PRO A 87 -27.21 -18.43 -10.24
N GLU A 88 -27.51 -19.45 -11.06
CA GLU A 88 -27.62 -20.84 -10.62
C GLU A 88 -26.91 -21.81 -11.58
N GLY A 89 -26.81 -23.07 -11.15
CA GLY A 89 -26.24 -24.16 -11.95
C GLY A 89 -24.70 -24.20 -11.98
N PRO A 90 -24.13 -25.23 -12.63
CA PRO A 90 -22.69 -25.46 -12.68
C PRO A 90 -21.98 -24.42 -13.54
N ILE A 91 -20.85 -23.90 -13.05
CA ILE A 91 -19.96 -23.00 -13.81
C ILE A 91 -18.82 -23.83 -14.37
N LYS A 92 -18.68 -23.87 -15.70
CA LYS A 92 -17.59 -24.56 -16.37
C LYS A 92 -16.31 -23.74 -16.29
N ARG A 93 -15.16 -24.40 -16.19
CA ARG A 93 -13.84 -23.71 -16.19
C ARG A 93 -13.63 -22.82 -17.39
N ALA A 94 -14.07 -23.26 -18.57
CA ALA A 94 -13.97 -22.49 -19.80
C ALA A 94 -14.74 -21.16 -19.78
N GLU A 95 -15.70 -20.98 -18.87
CA GLU A 95 -16.46 -19.73 -18.71
C GLU A 95 -15.63 -18.64 -17.99
N LEU A 96 -14.65 -19.03 -17.15
CA LEU A 96 -13.86 -18.09 -16.33
C LEU A 96 -13.08 -17.05 -17.16
N LYS A 97 -12.66 -17.41 -18.38
CA LYS A 97 -11.97 -16.49 -19.31
C LYS A 97 -12.86 -15.36 -19.85
N ASN A 98 -14.18 -15.47 -19.70
CA ASN A 98 -15.13 -14.46 -20.18
C ASN A 98 -15.25 -13.29 -19.20
N ILE A 99 -14.87 -13.50 -17.94
CA ILE A 99 -14.90 -12.48 -16.89
C ILE A 99 -13.89 -11.37 -17.23
N LYS A 100 -14.35 -10.12 -17.17
CA LYS A 100 -13.52 -8.93 -17.46
C LYS A 100 -13.15 -8.14 -16.23
N THR A 101 -14.04 -8.09 -15.24
CA THR A 101 -13.82 -7.34 -14.01
C THR A 101 -14.20 -8.20 -12.82
N MET A 102 -13.31 -8.28 -11.84
CA MET A 102 -13.52 -8.93 -10.56
C MET A 102 -13.47 -7.87 -9.47
N ASN A 103 -14.62 -7.28 -9.14
CA ASN A 103 -14.72 -6.38 -8.00
C ASN A 103 -15.07 -7.20 -6.75
N LEU A 104 -14.13 -7.35 -5.83
CA LEU A 104 -14.28 -8.08 -4.58
C LEU A 104 -14.16 -7.12 -3.38
N SER A 105 -14.28 -5.80 -3.59
CA SER A 105 -14.08 -4.81 -2.52
C SER A 105 -15.07 -4.94 -1.35
N ASP A 106 -16.21 -5.60 -1.58
CA ASP A 106 -17.25 -5.91 -0.59
C ASP A 106 -17.19 -7.37 -0.07
N ALA A 107 -16.22 -8.17 -0.54
CA ALA A 107 -16.09 -9.57 -0.17
C ALA A 107 -15.52 -9.71 1.25
N GLN A 108 -16.42 -9.76 2.24
CA GLN A 108 -16.06 -10.00 3.63
C GLN A 108 -15.48 -11.41 3.82
N GLY A 109 -14.40 -11.52 4.59
CA GLY A 109 -13.79 -12.80 4.94
C GLY A 109 -12.88 -13.41 3.88
N LEU A 110 -12.66 -12.73 2.75
CA LEU A 110 -11.69 -13.17 1.75
C LEU A 110 -10.27 -12.81 2.22
N ASP A 111 -9.70 -13.70 3.03
CA ASP A 111 -8.37 -13.51 3.62
C ASP A 111 -7.23 -13.96 2.68
N GLU A 112 -7.51 -14.83 1.71
CA GLU A 112 -6.50 -15.33 0.76
C GLU A 112 -7.03 -15.43 -0.68
N LEU A 113 -6.13 -15.35 -1.65
CA LEU A 113 -6.43 -15.59 -3.06
C LEU A 113 -6.26 -17.07 -3.38
N ASP A 114 -7.30 -17.70 -3.92
CA ASP A 114 -7.28 -19.10 -4.33
C ASP A 114 -6.20 -19.33 -5.43
N PRO A 115 -5.14 -20.09 -5.15
CA PRO A 115 -4.03 -20.30 -6.10
C PRO A 115 -4.43 -21.15 -7.31
N CYS A 116 -5.57 -21.84 -7.26
CA CYS A 116 -6.05 -22.72 -8.32
C CYS A 116 -7.16 -22.10 -9.17
N LEU A 117 -7.82 -21.06 -8.66
CA LEU A 117 -8.86 -20.33 -9.39
C LEU A 117 -8.33 -19.04 -10.04
N PHE A 118 -7.59 -18.20 -9.31
CA PHE A 118 -7.17 -16.89 -9.82
C PHE A 118 -6.35 -16.97 -11.11
N PRO A 119 -5.41 -17.92 -11.29
CA PRO A 119 -4.68 -18.06 -12.56
C PRO A 119 -5.56 -18.35 -13.78
N GLU A 120 -6.77 -18.88 -13.58
CA GLU A 120 -7.70 -19.25 -14.66
C GLU A 120 -8.55 -18.05 -15.14
N LEU A 121 -8.57 -16.95 -14.37
CA LEU A 121 -9.27 -15.70 -14.68
C LEU A 121 -8.54 -14.85 -15.74
N THR A 122 -7.98 -15.50 -16.76
CA THR A 122 -7.11 -14.90 -17.80
C THR A 122 -7.76 -13.79 -18.62
N GLY A 123 -9.08 -13.64 -18.57
CA GLY A 123 -9.83 -12.57 -19.22
C GLY A 123 -9.89 -11.25 -18.45
N VAL A 124 -9.51 -11.25 -17.16
CA VAL A 124 -9.69 -10.12 -16.25
C VAL A 124 -8.74 -8.98 -16.62
N LYS A 125 -9.33 -7.79 -16.70
CA LYS A 125 -8.69 -6.48 -16.89
C LYS A 125 -8.73 -5.63 -15.63
N GLY A 126 -9.76 -5.77 -14.80
CA GLY A 126 -9.88 -5.05 -13.52
C GLY A 126 -10.02 -6.02 -12.35
N LEU A 127 -9.15 -5.92 -11.35
CA LEU A 127 -9.23 -6.69 -10.11
C LEU A 127 -9.17 -5.75 -8.90
N TYR A 128 -10.20 -5.77 -8.07
CA TYR A 128 -10.31 -4.94 -6.88
C TYR A 128 -10.50 -5.83 -5.66
N LEU A 129 -9.46 -5.95 -4.83
CA LEU A 129 -9.50 -6.80 -3.64
C LEU A 129 -10.20 -6.07 -2.47
N PRO A 130 -10.80 -6.81 -1.53
CA PRO A 130 -11.29 -6.23 -0.29
C PRO A 130 -10.12 -5.79 0.61
N PRO A 131 -10.32 -4.79 1.48
CA PRO A 131 -9.42 -4.57 2.59
C PRO A 131 -9.42 -5.80 3.51
N GLY A 132 -8.27 -6.14 4.10
CA GLY A 132 -8.19 -7.32 4.97
C GLY A 132 -6.82 -7.95 5.03
N LYS A 133 -6.79 -9.29 5.16
CA LYS A 133 -5.57 -10.04 5.49
C LYS A 133 -4.78 -10.56 4.29
N ILE A 134 -5.19 -10.22 3.07
CA ILE A 134 -4.50 -10.66 1.86
C ILE A 134 -3.06 -10.15 1.89
N ASP A 135 -2.10 -11.06 1.80
CA ASP A 135 -0.66 -10.77 1.83
C ASP A 135 0.10 -11.31 0.61
N ASP A 136 -0.53 -12.21 -0.17
CA ASP A 136 0.10 -12.96 -1.25
C ASP A 136 -0.57 -12.71 -2.61
N LEU A 137 0.19 -12.12 -3.54
CA LEU A 137 -0.26 -11.84 -4.90
C LEU A 137 0.23 -12.87 -5.93
N ARG A 138 0.93 -13.95 -5.53
CA ARG A 138 1.37 -14.97 -6.49
C ARG A 138 0.24 -15.55 -7.35
N PRO A 139 -0.99 -15.77 -6.84
CA PRO A 139 -2.10 -16.28 -7.65
C PRO A 139 -2.48 -15.42 -8.85
N ILE A 140 -2.10 -14.13 -8.87
CA ILE A 140 -2.43 -13.20 -9.97
C ILE A 140 -1.27 -12.93 -10.94
N LYS A 141 -0.09 -13.52 -10.71
CA LYS A 141 1.12 -13.31 -11.55
C LYS A 141 0.88 -13.55 -13.05
N GLY A 142 -0.02 -14.47 -13.38
CA GLY A 142 -0.34 -14.85 -14.77
C GLY A 142 -1.44 -14.03 -15.44
N LEU A 143 -2.02 -13.03 -14.77
CA LEU A 143 -3.12 -12.21 -15.31
C LEU A 143 -2.60 -11.12 -16.26
N LEU A 144 -1.95 -11.52 -17.35
CA LEU A 144 -1.23 -10.63 -18.29
C LEU A 144 -2.11 -9.60 -19.02
N ARG A 145 -3.43 -9.64 -18.84
CA ARG A 145 -4.40 -8.68 -19.37
C ARG A 145 -4.85 -7.64 -18.36
N LEU A 146 -4.34 -7.70 -17.12
CA LEU A 146 -4.71 -6.79 -16.06
C LEU A 146 -4.27 -5.36 -16.41
N GLU A 147 -5.24 -4.45 -16.37
CA GLU A 147 -5.12 -3.03 -16.66
C GLU A 147 -5.29 -2.22 -15.36
N SER A 148 -6.20 -2.63 -14.46
CA SER A 148 -6.44 -1.97 -13.18
C SER A 148 -6.39 -2.95 -12.01
N LEU A 149 -5.59 -2.63 -10.99
CA LEU A 149 -5.44 -3.41 -9.77
C LEU A 149 -5.58 -2.54 -8.53
N ARG A 150 -6.45 -2.92 -7.59
CA ARG A 150 -6.49 -2.40 -6.22
C ARG A 150 -6.23 -3.51 -5.23
N VAL A 151 -5.20 -3.30 -4.40
CA VAL A 151 -4.86 -4.11 -3.23
C VAL A 151 -4.73 -3.25 -1.96
N SER A 152 -5.28 -2.04 -1.99
CA SER A 152 -5.22 -1.09 -0.88
C SER A 152 -5.78 -1.66 0.42
N ALA A 153 -5.22 -1.26 1.57
CA ALA A 153 -5.66 -1.70 2.90
C ALA A 153 -5.61 -3.23 3.07
N THR A 154 -4.58 -3.85 2.51
CA THR A 154 -4.25 -5.27 2.69
C THR A 154 -2.88 -5.41 3.38
N LEU A 155 -2.42 -6.64 3.61
CA LEU A 155 -1.12 -6.96 4.20
C LEU A 155 -0.04 -7.22 3.16
N VAL A 156 -0.30 -6.93 1.88
CA VAL A 156 0.65 -7.12 0.78
C VAL A 156 1.94 -6.35 1.05
N LYS A 157 3.07 -7.05 0.99
CA LYS A 157 4.41 -6.48 1.08
C LYS A 157 5.24 -6.69 -0.19
N ASP A 158 5.07 -7.85 -0.83
CA ASP A 158 5.83 -8.25 -2.01
C ASP A 158 5.06 -7.95 -3.31
N LEU A 159 5.61 -7.06 -4.14
CA LEU A 159 5.07 -6.71 -5.45
C LEU A 159 5.70 -7.52 -6.59
N SER A 160 6.64 -8.44 -6.32
CA SER A 160 7.29 -9.27 -7.35
C SER A 160 6.32 -9.98 -8.30
N PRO A 161 5.14 -10.48 -7.86
CA PRO A 161 4.14 -11.05 -8.76
C PRO A 161 3.61 -10.09 -9.83
N LEU A 162 3.75 -8.77 -9.65
CA LEU A 162 3.25 -7.76 -10.58
C LEU A 162 4.22 -7.44 -11.72
N SER A 163 5.50 -7.82 -11.60
CA SER A 163 6.58 -7.42 -12.53
C SER A 163 6.34 -7.72 -14.02
N GLY A 164 5.54 -8.74 -14.33
CA GLY A 164 5.17 -9.12 -15.70
C GLY A 164 3.88 -8.51 -16.23
N LEU A 165 3.13 -7.76 -15.41
CA LEU A 165 1.81 -7.23 -15.76
C LEU A 165 1.92 -5.91 -16.54
N VAL A 166 2.64 -5.92 -17.66
CA VAL A 166 3.04 -4.73 -18.44
C VAL A 166 1.89 -3.89 -19.01
N LYS A 167 0.65 -4.39 -18.92
CA LYS A 167 -0.58 -3.69 -19.32
C LYS A 167 -1.22 -2.88 -18.19
N LEU A 168 -0.70 -3.00 -16.97
CA LEU A 168 -1.24 -2.29 -15.82
C LEU A 168 -1.12 -0.78 -16.04
N ASP A 169 -2.27 -0.10 -16.04
CA ASP A 169 -2.43 1.34 -16.22
C ASP A 169 -2.75 2.07 -14.91
N ARG A 170 -3.39 1.38 -13.97
CA ARG A 170 -3.79 1.89 -12.65
C ARG A 170 -3.44 0.89 -11.56
N LEU A 171 -2.67 1.35 -10.59
CA LEU A 171 -2.30 0.56 -9.41
C LEU A 171 -2.58 1.33 -8.12
N ASP A 172 -3.34 0.71 -7.24
CA ASP A 172 -3.62 1.21 -5.89
C ASP A 172 -3.12 0.20 -4.86
N ILE A 173 -2.01 0.55 -4.20
CA ILE A 173 -1.35 -0.19 -3.11
C ILE A 173 -1.42 0.59 -1.79
N GLY A 174 -2.26 1.62 -1.68
CA GLY A 174 -2.31 2.47 -0.50
C GLY A 174 -2.64 1.71 0.78
N ARG A 175 -2.12 2.15 1.94
CA ARG A 175 -2.31 1.48 3.24
C ARG A 175 -1.86 0.02 3.22
N THR A 176 -0.68 -0.25 2.69
CA THR A 176 -0.04 -1.57 2.71
C THR A 176 1.39 -1.45 3.26
N PRO A 177 1.99 -2.51 3.82
CA PRO A 177 3.38 -2.48 4.30
C PRO A 177 4.43 -2.55 3.17
N VAL A 178 4.08 -2.16 1.94
CA VAL A 178 5.02 -2.11 0.81
C VAL A 178 6.11 -1.07 1.08
N ALA A 179 7.36 -1.46 0.86
CA ALA A 179 8.52 -0.58 0.93
C ALA A 179 9.35 -0.55 -0.38
N ASP A 180 9.32 -1.64 -1.15
CA ASP A 180 10.10 -1.80 -2.38
C ASP A 180 9.24 -1.65 -3.63
N LEU A 181 9.57 -0.66 -4.47
CA LEU A 181 8.90 -0.40 -5.75
C LEU A 181 9.66 -0.98 -6.95
N SER A 182 10.79 -1.66 -6.75
CA SER A 182 11.60 -2.26 -7.83
C SER A 182 10.78 -3.13 -8.80
N PRO A 183 9.81 -3.96 -8.33
CA PRO A 183 8.96 -4.74 -9.23
C PRO A 183 8.11 -3.92 -10.21
N LEU A 184 7.91 -2.61 -9.96
CA LEU A 184 7.11 -1.73 -10.81
C LEU A 184 7.91 -1.09 -11.95
N ALA A 185 9.25 -1.16 -11.93
CA ALA A 185 10.11 -0.41 -12.85
C ALA A 185 9.83 -0.70 -14.35
N GLY A 186 9.35 -1.91 -14.67
CA GLY A 186 9.00 -2.33 -16.03
C GLY A 186 7.56 -2.04 -16.46
N LEU A 187 6.70 -1.54 -15.58
CA LEU A 187 5.26 -1.34 -15.84
C LEU A 187 5.00 -0.01 -16.57
N THR A 188 5.62 0.15 -17.73
CA THR A 188 5.66 1.39 -18.53
C THR A 188 4.30 1.88 -19.04
N SER A 189 3.23 1.09 -18.86
CA SER A 189 1.85 1.48 -19.14
C SER A 189 1.18 2.23 -17.99
N LEU A 190 1.77 2.26 -16.79
CA LEU A 190 1.19 2.92 -15.63
C LEU A 190 0.96 4.42 -15.88
N THR A 191 -0.27 4.84 -15.62
CA THR A 191 -0.75 6.21 -15.71
C THR A 191 -1.15 6.76 -14.34
N GLU A 192 -1.61 5.88 -13.43
CA GLU A 192 -1.98 6.25 -12.07
C GLU A 192 -1.37 5.28 -11.06
N LEU A 193 -0.68 5.81 -10.06
CA LEU A 193 -0.13 5.05 -8.94
C LEU A 193 -0.54 5.71 -7.62
N GLN A 194 -1.19 4.94 -6.75
CA GLN A 194 -1.54 5.34 -5.39
C GLN A 194 -0.77 4.45 -4.41
N LEU A 195 0.09 5.06 -3.61
CA LEU A 195 0.90 4.43 -2.56
C LEU A 195 0.82 5.19 -1.24
N ASP A 196 -0.29 5.88 -1.00
CA ASP A 196 -0.55 6.59 0.25
C ASP A 196 -0.39 5.66 1.45
N GLU A 197 0.18 6.16 2.55
CA GLU A 197 0.30 5.41 3.82
C GLU A 197 1.01 4.05 3.66
N THR A 198 2.04 4.00 2.80
CA THR A 198 2.96 2.86 2.66
C THR A 198 4.31 3.14 3.33
N GLU A 199 5.17 2.12 3.40
CA GLU A 199 6.52 2.23 3.98
C GLU A 199 7.59 2.68 2.97
N VAL A 200 7.19 3.08 1.76
CA VAL A 200 8.09 3.49 0.69
C VAL A 200 8.95 4.70 1.10
N THR A 201 10.25 4.58 0.82
CA THR A 201 11.26 5.63 1.00
C THR A 201 11.93 6.05 -0.31
N ASP A 202 12.01 5.15 -1.29
CA ASP A 202 12.68 5.37 -2.56
C ASP A 202 11.70 5.27 -3.73
N VAL A 203 11.66 6.31 -4.56
CA VAL A 203 10.85 6.40 -5.78
C VAL A 203 11.70 6.28 -7.05
N SER A 204 13.00 5.99 -6.94
CA SER A 204 13.89 5.75 -8.07
C SER A 204 13.39 4.70 -9.08
N PRO A 205 12.70 3.60 -8.66
CA PRO A 205 12.13 2.65 -9.61
C PRO A 205 11.08 3.24 -10.55
N LEU A 206 10.49 4.39 -10.21
CA LEU A 206 9.46 5.05 -11.00
C LEU A 206 10.02 5.93 -12.12
N ALA A 207 11.33 6.20 -12.16
CA ALA A 207 11.95 7.16 -13.09
C ALA A 207 11.72 6.84 -14.60
N GLY A 208 11.46 5.57 -14.91
CA GLY A 208 11.17 5.07 -16.25
C GLY A 208 9.69 5.10 -16.67
N LEU A 209 8.76 5.39 -15.76
CA LEU A 209 7.31 5.31 -16.01
C LEU A 209 6.79 6.57 -16.72
N LYS A 210 7.24 6.80 -17.96
CA LYS A 210 7.01 8.05 -18.71
C LYS A 210 5.55 8.38 -19.01
N LYS A 211 4.62 7.43 -18.83
CA LYS A 211 3.17 7.62 -18.97
C LYS A 211 2.48 7.99 -17.66
N LEU A 212 3.19 8.00 -16.54
CA LEU A 212 2.60 8.30 -15.24
C LEU A 212 2.08 9.74 -15.21
N GLU A 213 0.79 9.88 -14.97
CA GLU A 213 0.06 11.16 -14.93
C GLU A 213 -0.33 11.55 -13.52
N MET A 214 -0.62 10.58 -12.66
CA MET A 214 -1.01 10.80 -11.26
C MET A 214 -0.16 9.91 -10.33
N LEU A 215 0.45 10.55 -9.33
CA LEU A 215 1.17 9.88 -8.25
C LEU A 215 0.66 10.37 -6.90
N GLN A 216 0.09 9.47 -6.09
CA GLN A 216 -0.26 9.75 -4.70
C GLN A 216 0.70 9.02 -3.78
N MET A 217 1.41 9.76 -2.93
CA MET A 217 2.34 9.23 -1.94
C MET A 217 2.24 9.98 -0.61
N LYS A 218 1.01 10.34 -0.23
CA LYS A 218 0.72 11.01 1.03
C LYS A 218 1.10 10.09 2.20
N ARG A 219 1.59 10.68 3.29
CA ARG A 219 1.96 9.94 4.51
C ARG A 219 2.93 8.78 4.28
N THR A 220 3.83 8.92 3.30
CA THR A 220 4.94 8.00 3.05
C THR A 220 6.23 8.53 3.70
N ARG A 221 7.33 7.80 3.55
CA ARG A 221 8.65 8.21 4.08
C ARG A 221 9.59 8.72 2.99
N VAL A 222 9.06 8.99 1.79
CA VAL A 222 9.81 9.55 0.66
C VAL A 222 10.28 10.96 1.01
N SER A 223 11.57 11.23 0.79
CA SER A 223 12.19 12.54 0.98
C SER A 223 12.82 13.11 -0.29
N ASP A 224 13.26 12.25 -1.22
CA ASP A 224 13.85 12.66 -2.49
C ASP A 224 12.89 12.35 -3.65
N VAL A 225 12.53 13.39 -4.40
CA VAL A 225 11.70 13.31 -5.62
C VAL A 225 12.48 13.61 -6.89
N SER A 226 13.80 13.81 -6.78
CA SER A 226 14.70 14.02 -7.93
C SER A 226 14.64 12.94 -9.02
N PRO A 227 14.32 11.65 -8.72
CA PRO A 227 14.16 10.65 -9.78
C PRO A 227 12.95 10.88 -10.70
N LEU A 228 11.96 11.67 -10.24
CA LEU A 228 10.71 11.89 -10.96
C LEU A 228 10.79 13.04 -11.99
N ARG A 229 11.87 13.83 -12.00
CA ARG A 229 12.03 15.06 -12.81
C ARG A 229 11.82 14.87 -14.33
N GLU A 230 12.05 13.66 -14.82
CA GLU A 230 11.92 13.30 -16.25
C GLU A 230 10.55 12.69 -16.60
N LEU A 231 9.58 12.68 -15.67
CA LEU A 231 8.22 12.20 -15.91
C LEU A 231 7.35 13.33 -16.48
N LYS A 232 7.59 13.68 -17.75
CA LYS A 232 6.95 14.85 -18.39
C LYS A 232 5.44 14.74 -18.57
N SER A 233 4.86 13.55 -18.40
CA SER A 233 3.41 13.31 -18.42
C SER A 233 2.73 13.54 -17.06
N LEU A 234 3.50 13.75 -15.99
CA LEU A 234 3.00 13.85 -14.63
C LEU A 234 2.21 15.15 -14.46
N LYS A 235 0.92 15.01 -14.15
CA LYS A 235 -0.03 16.12 -14.00
C LYS A 235 -0.32 16.44 -12.54
N ASN A 236 -0.41 15.42 -11.69
CA ASN A 236 -0.74 15.59 -10.28
C ASN A 236 0.17 14.74 -9.39
N VAL A 237 0.76 15.38 -8.38
CA VAL A 237 1.57 14.71 -7.36
C VAL A 237 1.07 15.13 -5.98
N TYR A 238 0.77 14.16 -5.13
CA TYR A 238 0.28 14.39 -3.77
C TYR A 238 1.33 13.96 -2.75
N LEU A 239 1.82 14.94 -1.99
CA LEU A 239 2.94 14.84 -1.06
C LEU A 239 2.53 15.06 0.40
N GLU A 240 1.26 15.36 0.69
CA GLU A 240 0.76 15.68 2.02
C GLU A 240 1.24 14.65 3.07
N GLY A 241 1.92 15.12 4.11
CA GLY A 241 2.43 14.26 5.18
C GLY A 241 3.57 13.32 4.80
N SER A 242 4.18 13.46 3.62
CA SER A 242 5.46 12.81 3.28
C SER A 242 6.65 13.51 3.96
N ARG A 243 7.89 13.10 3.63
CA ARG A 243 9.14 13.73 4.11
C ARG A 243 9.82 14.60 3.04
N VAL A 244 9.11 14.94 1.96
CA VAL A 244 9.64 15.77 0.89
C VAL A 244 9.69 17.22 1.36
N GLU A 245 10.90 17.73 1.58
CA GLU A 245 11.13 19.15 1.91
C GLU A 245 11.44 20.00 0.67
N ASP A 246 12.04 19.38 -0.35
CA ASP A 246 12.39 20.03 -1.62
C ASP A 246 11.71 19.34 -2.81
N ALA A 247 10.61 19.94 -3.28
CA ALA A 247 9.93 19.55 -4.51
C ALA A 247 10.42 20.30 -5.76
N SER A 248 11.51 21.08 -5.67
CA SER A 248 12.07 21.81 -6.82
C SER A 248 12.38 20.94 -8.05
N PRO A 249 12.81 19.67 -7.94
CA PRO A 249 13.04 18.82 -9.13
C PRO A 249 11.78 18.63 -9.98
N LEU A 250 10.60 18.65 -9.36
CA LEU A 250 9.31 18.46 -10.02
C LEU A 250 8.87 19.71 -10.80
N ARG A 251 9.32 20.90 -10.40
CA ARG A 251 8.90 22.18 -11.03
C ARG A 251 9.33 22.33 -12.48
N SER A 252 10.26 21.49 -12.95
CA SER A 252 10.68 21.39 -14.35
C SER A 252 9.67 20.63 -15.25
N ILE A 253 8.62 20.04 -14.67
CA ILE A 253 7.59 19.29 -15.38
C ILE A 253 6.47 20.26 -15.83
N PRO A 254 6.19 20.38 -17.13
CA PRO A 254 5.18 21.32 -17.62
C PRO A 254 3.78 21.00 -17.09
N GLY A 255 3.11 22.00 -16.50
CA GLY A 255 1.71 21.89 -16.07
C GLY A 255 1.46 21.01 -14.84
N ILE A 256 2.51 20.59 -14.13
CA ILE A 256 2.38 19.78 -12.93
C ILE A 256 1.68 20.53 -11.80
N LYS A 257 0.80 19.83 -11.09
CA LYS A 257 0.19 20.26 -9.83
C LYS A 257 0.82 19.47 -8.70
N ILE A 258 1.44 20.18 -7.77
CA ILE A 258 2.06 19.61 -6.58
C ILE A 258 1.14 19.95 -5.40
N HIS A 259 0.68 18.94 -4.69
CA HIS A 259 -0.24 19.05 -3.55
C HIS A 259 0.52 18.70 -2.26
N GLU A 260 0.93 19.73 -1.51
CA GLU A 260 1.77 19.62 -0.30
C GLU A 260 0.98 19.79 1.01
N GLY A 261 -0.30 20.21 0.94
CA GLY A 261 -1.18 20.45 2.09
C GLY A 261 -2.61 20.75 1.69
#